data_AF-A0A957SHQ9-F1
#
_entry.id   AF-A0A957SHQ9-F1
#
_cell.length_a   1.000
_cell.length_b   1.000
_cell.length_c   1.000
_cell.angle_alpha   90.00
_cell.angle_beta   90.00
_cell.angle_gamma   90.00
#
_symmetry.space_group_name_H-M   'P 1'
#
loop_
_entity.id
_entity.type
_entity.pdbx_description
1 polymer ?
#
loop_
_entity_poly.entity_id
_entity_poly.type
_entity_poly.pdbx_seq_one_letter_code
_entity_poly.pdbx_strand_id
1 'polypeptide(L)'
;MTIDMTSRNITRELTVLEAMLGELENYIIDGEVFRTVLIESGRGNQQYQMSSGDVLARILILQAIYTNLTGEQKDSLNSIVTQLETTKHELPTRFQQLLQRELKARLDMLEWSLDEADDDNEDVPSPADKHNLRRVAAIRQELGDNIPSETAEELSTLEQHLQAEIDLIHQGEPEIPDAP
;
A
#
# COMPACT_ATOMS: atom_id res chain seq x y z
N MET A 1 -5.72 -13.28 8.31
CA MET A 1 -6.33 -12.85 7.03
C MET A 1 -5.65 -13.60 5.89
N THR A 2 -6.33 -14.59 5.29
CA THR A 2 -5.78 -15.35 4.16
C THR A 2 -6.03 -14.55 2.88
N ILE A 3 -4.98 -14.01 2.27
CA ILE A 3 -5.09 -13.33 0.98
C ILE A 3 -5.16 -14.43 -0.09
N ASP A 4 -6.38 -14.77 -0.54
CA ASP A 4 -6.57 -15.69 -1.66
C ASP A 4 -6.42 -14.92 -2.99
N MET A 5 -5.21 -14.92 -3.55
CA MET A 5 -4.93 -14.40 -4.88
C MET A 5 -4.86 -15.56 -5.88
N THR A 6 -5.79 -15.58 -6.84
CA THR A 6 -5.73 -16.55 -7.95
C THR A 6 -4.45 -16.39 -8.78
N SER A 7 -3.94 -17.48 -9.36
CA SER A 7 -2.70 -17.46 -10.18
C SER A 7 -2.74 -16.43 -11.32
N ARG A 8 -3.89 -16.24 -11.98
CA ARG A 8 -4.08 -15.19 -13.00
C ARG A 8 -3.93 -13.77 -12.43
N ASN A 9 -4.34 -13.56 -11.18
CA ASN A 9 -4.17 -12.28 -10.50
C ASN A 9 -2.68 -12.04 -10.17
N ILE A 10 -1.98 -13.07 -9.67
CA ILE A 10 -0.54 -13.00 -9.37
C ILE A 10 0.28 -12.61 -10.60
N THR A 11 0.06 -13.26 -11.75
CA THR A 11 0.78 -12.91 -12.99
C THR A 11 0.53 -11.45 -13.39
N ARG A 12 -0.72 -10.96 -13.25
CA ARG A 12 -1.03 -9.56 -13.54
C ARG A 12 -0.30 -8.61 -12.59
N GLU A 13 -0.27 -8.92 -11.29
CA GLU A 13 0.43 -8.12 -10.29
C GLU A 13 1.94 -8.03 -10.57
N LEU A 14 2.55 -9.15 -10.99
CA LEU A 14 3.95 -9.16 -11.41
C LEU A 14 4.19 -8.27 -12.64
N THR A 15 3.36 -8.39 -13.69
CA THR A 15 3.46 -7.53 -14.89
C THR A 15 3.28 -6.05 -14.55
N VAL A 16 2.36 -5.73 -13.63
CA VAL A 16 2.16 -4.35 -13.17
C VAL A 16 3.41 -3.83 -12.46
N LEU A 17 4.00 -4.64 -11.58
CA LEU A 17 5.22 -4.28 -10.86
C LEU A 17 6.42 -4.10 -11.79
N GLU A 18 6.59 -4.96 -12.79
CA GLU A 18 7.66 -4.83 -13.80
C GLU A 18 7.55 -3.50 -14.55
N ALA A 19 6.35 -3.14 -14.99
CA ALA A 19 6.11 -1.88 -15.69
C ALA A 19 6.36 -0.67 -14.77
N MET A 20 5.93 -0.74 -13.50
CA MET A 20 6.21 0.32 -12.52
C MET A 20 7.70 0.46 -12.25
N LEU A 21 8.45 -0.64 -12.12
CA LEU A 21 9.89 -0.57 -11.90
C LEU A 21 10.66 -0.05 -13.11
N GLY A 22 10.17 -0.28 -14.33
CA GLY A 22 10.72 0.34 -15.53
C GLY A 22 10.68 1.88 -15.50
N GLU A 23 9.73 2.45 -14.77
CA GLU A 23 9.55 3.90 -14.63
C GLU A 23 10.09 4.47 -13.30
N LEU A 24 10.44 3.62 -12.33
CA LEU A 24 10.72 4.01 -10.96
C LEU A 24 11.89 5.00 -10.84
N GLU A 25 12.99 4.77 -11.55
CA GLU A 25 14.16 5.65 -11.49
C GLU A 25 13.82 7.07 -11.98
N ASN A 26 13.21 7.17 -13.16
CA ASN A 26 12.79 8.45 -13.73
C ASN A 26 11.76 9.16 -12.83
N TYR A 27 10.79 8.39 -12.30
CA TYR A 27 9.82 8.89 -11.33
C TYR A 27 10.49 9.48 -10.08
N ILE A 28 11.50 8.80 -9.53
CA ILE A 28 12.25 9.29 -8.37
C ILE A 28 13.05 10.55 -8.71
N ILE A 29 13.66 10.60 -9.89
CA ILE A 29 14.43 11.74 -10.37
C ILE A 29 13.54 12.97 -10.57
N ASP A 30 12.34 12.78 -11.13
CA ASP A 30 11.39 13.86 -11.40
C ASP A 30 10.72 14.39 -10.11
N GLY A 31 10.75 13.60 -9.03
CA GLY A 31 10.27 14.03 -7.72
C GLY A 31 8.74 14.17 -7.64
N GLU A 32 8.03 13.47 -8.52
CA GLU A 32 6.57 13.37 -8.52
C GLU A 32 6.11 12.44 -7.39
N VAL A 33 4.98 12.73 -6.73
CA VAL A 33 4.41 11.83 -5.70
C VAL A 33 3.56 10.71 -6.35
N PHE A 34 3.06 10.96 -7.55
CA PHE A 34 2.30 10.00 -8.33
C PHE A 34 2.68 10.10 -9.81
N ARG A 35 2.75 8.97 -10.49
CA ARG A 35 2.98 8.88 -11.95
C ARG A 35 1.94 7.97 -12.59
N THR A 36 1.52 8.28 -13.82
CA THR A 36 0.73 7.36 -14.62
C THR A 36 1.64 6.45 -15.44
N VAL A 37 1.50 5.15 -15.28
CA VAL A 37 2.19 4.12 -16.05
C VAL A 37 1.19 3.44 -16.99
N LEU A 38 1.59 3.25 -18.24
CA LEU A 38 0.80 2.50 -19.23
C LEU A 38 1.26 1.05 -19.22
N ILE A 39 0.32 0.13 -18.97
CA ILE A 39 0.60 -1.30 -18.93
C ILE A 39 -0.13 -1.95 -20.11
N GLU A 40 0.66 -2.54 -21.01
CA GLU A 40 0.12 -3.34 -22.10
C GLU A 40 -0.41 -4.66 -21.51
N SER A 41 -1.72 -4.86 -21.63
CA SER A 41 -2.36 -6.12 -21.25
C SER A 41 -2.93 -6.79 -22.49
N GLY A 42 -3.21 -8.09 -22.42
CA GLY A 42 -3.94 -8.82 -23.47
C GLY A 42 -5.35 -8.28 -23.76
N ARG A 43 -5.82 -7.24 -23.03
CA ARG A 43 -7.08 -6.51 -23.25
C ARG A 43 -6.87 -5.07 -23.73
N GLY A 44 -5.64 -4.69 -24.09
CA GLY A 44 -5.25 -3.32 -24.47
C GLY A 44 -4.46 -2.61 -23.37
N ASN A 45 -4.15 -1.33 -23.61
CA ASN A 45 -3.36 -0.51 -22.70
C ASN A 45 -4.23 -0.07 -21.52
N GLN A 46 -3.77 -0.36 -20.30
CA GLN A 46 -4.39 0.07 -19.05
C GLN A 46 -3.52 1.14 -18.40
N GLN A 47 -4.12 2.24 -17.97
CA GLN A 47 -3.44 3.26 -17.18
C GLN A 47 -3.50 2.89 -15.70
N TYR A 48 -2.35 2.97 -15.04
CA TYR A 48 -2.21 2.76 -13.61
C TYR A 48 -1.56 3.96 -12.97
N GLN A 49 -2.07 4.38 -11.82
CA GLN A 49 -1.37 5.34 -10.97
C GLN A 49 -0.35 4.58 -10.13
N MET A 50 0.89 5.03 -10.19
CA MET A 50 2.05 4.52 -9.49
C MET A 50 2.50 5.52 -8.44
N SER A 51 2.95 5.00 -7.30
CA SER A 51 3.75 5.71 -6.30
C SER A 51 4.74 4.72 -5.68
N SER A 52 5.74 5.20 -4.94
CA SER A 52 6.70 4.32 -4.26
C SER A 52 5.99 3.40 -3.26
N GLY A 53 5.01 3.92 -2.52
CA GLY A 53 4.19 3.13 -1.61
C GLY A 53 3.31 2.08 -2.30
N ASP A 54 2.84 2.33 -3.53
CA ASP A 54 2.09 1.31 -4.29
C ASP A 54 3.00 0.14 -4.70
N VAL A 55 4.22 0.42 -5.15
CA VAL A 55 5.23 -0.60 -5.45
C VAL A 55 5.55 -1.43 -4.21
N LEU A 56 5.85 -0.77 -3.08
CA LEU A 56 6.17 -1.44 -1.81
C LEU A 56 5.01 -2.33 -1.33
N ALA A 57 3.79 -1.80 -1.31
CA ALA A 57 2.62 -2.55 -0.84
C ALA A 57 2.34 -3.81 -1.68
N ARG A 58 2.46 -3.71 -3.01
CA ARG A 58 2.29 -4.86 -3.91
C ARG A 58 3.36 -5.92 -3.70
N ILE A 59 4.63 -5.52 -3.54
CA ILE A 59 5.73 -6.44 -3.23
C ILE A 59 5.49 -7.15 -1.90
N LEU A 60 5.09 -6.43 -0.85
CA LEU A 60 4.79 -7.03 0.47
C LEU A 60 3.67 -8.08 0.39
N ILE A 61 2.61 -7.82 -0.39
CA ILE A 61 1.53 -8.79 -0.59
C ILE A 61 2.06 -10.06 -1.28
N LEU A 62 2.86 -9.92 -2.35
CA LEU A 62 3.42 -11.07 -3.05
C LEU A 62 4.44 -11.84 -2.21
N GLN A 63 5.23 -11.15 -1.37
CA GLN A 63 6.13 -11.78 -0.40
C GLN A 63 5.36 -12.54 0.68
N ALA A 64 4.22 -12.02 1.15
CA ALA A 64 3.40 -12.71 2.15
C ALA A 64 2.84 -14.05 1.65
N ILE A 65 2.64 -14.19 0.33
CA ILE A 65 2.19 -15.44 -0.31
C ILE A 65 3.32 -16.19 -1.02
N TYR A 66 4.59 -15.85 -0.77
CA TYR A 66 5.75 -16.35 -1.51
C TYR A 66 5.79 -17.87 -1.60
N THR A 67 5.43 -18.58 -0.52
CA THR A 67 5.42 -20.05 -0.49
C THR A 67 4.46 -20.65 -1.51
N ASN A 68 3.39 -19.94 -1.85
CA ASN A 68 2.33 -20.38 -2.76
C ASN A 68 2.61 -20.01 -4.23
N LEU A 69 3.66 -19.24 -4.50
CA LEU A 69 4.08 -18.86 -5.85
C LEU A 69 4.75 -20.04 -6.58
N THR A 70 4.53 -20.10 -7.90
CA THR A 70 5.28 -21.00 -8.79
C THR A 70 6.76 -20.60 -8.87
N GLY A 71 7.62 -21.48 -9.40
CA GLY A 71 9.04 -21.15 -9.59
C GLY A 71 9.25 -19.89 -10.42
N GLU A 72 8.58 -19.79 -11.57
CA GLU A 72 8.64 -18.62 -12.45
C GLU A 72 8.15 -17.33 -11.78
N GLN A 73 7.08 -17.41 -10.98
CA GLN A 73 6.55 -16.27 -10.22
C GLN A 73 7.53 -15.82 -9.13
N LYS A 74 8.22 -16.76 -8.48
CA LYS A 74 9.28 -16.46 -7.49
C LYS A 74 10.46 -15.77 -8.15
N ASP A 75 10.92 -16.29 -9.28
CA ASP A 75 12.04 -15.70 -10.03
C ASP A 75 11.72 -14.27 -10.47
N SER A 76 10.51 -14.05 -10.98
CA SER A 76 10.02 -12.71 -11.35
C SER A 76 9.98 -11.76 -10.14
N LEU A 77 9.41 -12.19 -9.02
CA LEU A 77 9.38 -11.38 -7.80
C LEU A 77 10.79 -11.06 -7.28
N ASN A 78 11.71 -12.02 -7.30
CA ASN A 78 13.09 -11.81 -6.86
C ASN A 78 13.81 -10.79 -7.76
N SER A 79 13.57 -10.84 -9.08
CA SER A 79 14.09 -9.85 -10.02
C SER A 79 13.56 -8.44 -9.71
N ILE A 80 12.24 -8.32 -9.50
CA ILE A 80 11.59 -7.07 -9.11
C ILE A 80 12.19 -6.52 -7.81
N VAL A 81 12.30 -7.34 -6.77
CA VAL A 81 12.89 -6.92 -5.48
C VAL A 81 14.34 -6.46 -5.68
N THR A 82 15.14 -7.18 -6.46
CA THR A 82 16.54 -6.80 -6.75
C THR A 82 16.63 -5.46 -7.46
N GLN A 83 15.75 -5.18 -8.43
CA GLN A 83 15.73 -3.92 -9.15
C GLN A 83 15.29 -2.75 -8.26
N LEU A 84 14.29 -2.96 -7.40
CA LEU A 84 13.88 -1.97 -6.40
C LEU A 84 15.05 -1.63 -5.45
N GLU A 85 15.71 -2.63 -4.89
CA GLU A 85 16.84 -2.41 -3.97
C GLU A 85 18.01 -1.71 -4.66
N THR A 86 18.27 -2.03 -5.93
CA THR A 86 19.28 -1.31 -6.72
C THR A 86 18.93 0.17 -6.86
N THR A 87 17.69 0.47 -7.24
CA THR A 87 17.20 1.86 -7.38
C THR A 87 17.27 2.62 -6.05
N LYS A 88 16.87 1.97 -4.95
CA LYS A 88 16.96 2.51 -3.58
C LYS A 88 18.41 2.82 -3.20
N HIS A 89 19.34 1.94 -3.57
CA HIS A 89 20.76 2.12 -3.29
C HIS A 89 21.38 3.28 -4.09
N GLU A 90 20.95 3.48 -5.33
CA GLU A 90 21.44 4.55 -6.22
C GLU A 90 20.84 5.92 -5.88
N LEU A 91 19.58 5.96 -5.44
CA LEU A 91 18.83 7.19 -5.16
C LEU A 91 18.28 7.28 -3.72
N PRO A 92 19.08 7.00 -2.67
CA PRO A 92 18.55 6.77 -1.32
C PRO A 92 17.83 7.99 -0.74
N THR A 93 18.44 9.17 -0.84
CA THR A 93 17.85 10.40 -0.30
C THR A 93 16.57 10.81 -1.03
N ARG A 94 16.55 10.68 -2.37
CA ARG A 94 15.38 11.04 -3.17
C ARG A 94 14.21 10.09 -2.92
N PHE A 95 14.52 8.79 -2.83
CA PHE A 95 13.52 7.78 -2.52
C PHE A 95 12.89 8.01 -1.14
N GLN A 96 13.70 8.27 -0.11
CA GLN A 96 13.20 8.59 1.24
C GLN A 96 12.34 9.85 1.26
N GLN A 97 12.78 10.94 0.61
CA GLN A 97 12.00 12.18 0.54
C GLN A 97 10.65 11.99 -0.13
N LEU A 98 10.60 11.18 -1.20
CA LEU A 98 9.35 10.84 -1.86
C LEU A 98 8.42 10.03 -0.96
N LEU A 99 8.95 9.04 -0.25
CA LEU A 99 8.17 8.25 0.70
C LEU A 99 7.60 9.12 1.83
N GLN A 100 8.37 10.07 2.36
CA GLN A 100 7.87 10.99 3.39
C GLN A 100 6.73 11.88 2.86
N ARG A 101 6.89 12.42 1.65
CA ARG A 101 5.83 13.23 1.00
C ARG A 101 4.59 12.41 0.69
N GLU A 102 4.77 11.18 0.22
CA GLU A 102 3.67 10.26 -0.05
C GLU A 102 2.96 9.87 1.24
N LEU A 103 3.70 9.57 2.32
CA LEU A 103 3.12 9.24 3.62
C LEU A 103 2.22 10.37 4.10
N LYS A 104 2.72 11.61 4.10
CA LYS A 104 1.93 12.77 4.49
C LYS A 104 0.66 12.93 3.64
N ALA A 105 0.79 12.88 2.31
CA ALA A 105 -0.36 12.99 1.41
C ALA A 105 -1.41 11.89 1.64
N ARG A 106 -0.99 10.68 2.02
CA ARG A 106 -1.91 9.57 2.33
C ARG A 106 -2.58 9.73 3.69
N LEU A 107 -1.86 10.24 4.69
CA LEU A 107 -2.45 10.55 6.00
C LEU A 107 -3.52 11.64 5.85
N ASP A 108 -3.23 12.70 5.10
CA ASP A 108 -4.20 13.78 4.83
C ASP A 108 -5.48 13.25 4.14
N MET A 109 -5.33 12.31 3.19
CA MET A 109 -6.47 11.66 2.54
C MET A 109 -7.29 10.79 3.50
N LEU A 110 -6.62 10.07 4.41
CA LEU A 110 -7.29 9.18 5.36
C LEU A 110 -8.00 9.97 6.46
N GLU A 111 -7.38 11.04 6.97
CA GLU A 111 -8.01 11.97 7.91
C GLU A 111 -9.31 12.52 7.33
N TRP A 112 -9.25 13.06 6.11
CA TRP A 112 -10.44 13.58 5.43
C TRP A 112 -11.52 12.51 5.22
N SER A 113 -11.14 11.29 4.85
CA SER A 113 -12.10 10.20 4.66
C SER A 113 -12.76 9.75 5.95
N LEU A 114 -12.06 9.83 7.09
CA LEU A 114 -12.63 9.49 8.39
C LEU A 114 -13.58 10.58 8.87
N ASP A 115 -13.23 11.86 8.66
CA ASP A 115 -14.14 12.98 8.93
C ASP A 115 -15.45 12.85 8.14
N GLU A 116 -15.40 12.44 6.86
CA GLU A 116 -16.61 12.19 6.06
C GLU A 116 -17.42 10.98 6.56
N ALA A 117 -16.75 9.89 6.97
CA ALA A 117 -17.42 8.70 7.47
C ALA A 117 -18.18 8.97 8.78
N ASP A 118 -17.62 9.79 9.67
CA ASP A 118 -18.27 10.26 10.90
C ASP A 118 -19.54 11.07 10.62
N ASP A 119 -19.50 11.93 9.59
CA ASP A 119 -20.66 12.75 9.19
C ASP A 119 -21.79 11.89 8.57
N ASP A 120 -21.43 10.82 7.83
CA ASP A 120 -22.38 9.96 7.11
C ASP A 120 -22.80 8.68 7.89
N ASN A 121 -22.26 8.43 9.09
CA ASN A 121 -22.41 7.17 9.86
C ASN A 121 -22.00 5.92 9.08
N GLU A 122 -20.89 5.98 8.34
CA GLU A 122 -20.32 4.81 7.65
C GLU A 122 -19.24 4.13 8.51
N ASP A 123 -19.59 3.05 9.19
CA ASP A 123 -18.66 2.33 10.09
C ASP A 123 -17.58 1.49 9.37
N VAL A 124 -17.50 1.52 8.03
CA VAL A 124 -16.64 0.60 7.26
C VAL A 124 -15.74 1.36 6.29
N PRO A 125 -14.41 1.26 6.43
CA PRO A 125 -13.48 1.90 5.50
C PRO A 125 -13.73 1.48 4.06
N SER A 126 -13.73 2.46 3.15
CA SER A 126 -13.95 2.23 1.74
C SER A 126 -12.83 1.35 1.15
N PRO A 127 -13.01 0.76 -0.05
CA PRO A 127 -11.92 0.08 -0.74
C PRO A 127 -10.69 0.97 -0.94
N ALA A 128 -10.88 2.27 -1.19
CA ALA A 128 -9.79 3.23 -1.37
C ALA A 128 -8.98 3.40 -0.07
N ASP A 129 -9.65 3.46 1.07
CA ASP A 129 -9.00 3.62 2.39
C ASP A 129 -8.21 2.38 2.76
N LYS A 130 -8.77 1.19 2.51
CA LYS A 130 -8.05 -0.08 2.66
C LYS A 130 -6.79 -0.14 1.80
N HIS A 131 -6.81 0.45 0.60
CA HIS A 131 -5.62 0.57 -0.23
C HIS A 131 -4.63 1.61 0.32
N ASN A 132 -5.10 2.75 0.81
CA ASN A 132 -4.26 3.78 1.43
C ASN A 132 -3.57 3.27 2.70
N LEU A 133 -4.30 2.61 3.61
CA LEU A 133 -3.78 2.00 4.83
C LEU A 133 -2.68 0.97 4.55
N ARG A 134 -2.85 0.11 3.53
CA ARG A 134 -1.81 -0.85 3.12
C ARG A 134 -0.54 -0.16 2.65
N ARG A 135 -0.67 0.96 1.94
CA ARG A 135 0.49 1.73 1.45
C ARG A 135 1.15 2.50 2.58
N VAL A 136 0.39 3.08 3.50
CA VAL A 136 0.91 3.69 4.73
C VAL A 136 1.72 2.66 5.52
N ALA A 137 1.20 1.45 5.73
CA ALA A 137 1.92 0.39 6.40
C ALA A 137 3.23 0.00 5.68
N ALA A 138 3.19 -0.10 4.35
CA ALA A 138 4.37 -0.40 3.53
C ALA A 138 5.44 0.70 3.61
N ILE A 139 5.02 1.97 3.50
CA ILE A 139 5.91 3.14 3.59
C ILE A 139 6.51 3.24 4.99
N ARG A 140 5.71 3.02 6.06
CA ARG A 140 6.18 3.00 7.44
C ARG A 140 7.26 1.94 7.66
N GLN A 141 7.02 0.72 7.17
CA GLN A 141 7.98 -0.37 7.26
C GLN A 141 9.30 -0.03 6.55
N GLU A 142 9.23 0.65 5.41
CA GLU A 142 10.39 1.06 4.63
C GLU A 142 11.16 2.24 5.26
N LEU A 143 10.45 3.25 5.78
CA LEU A 143 11.09 4.42 6.38
C LEU A 143 11.71 4.12 7.75
N GLY A 144 11.09 3.24 8.55
CA GLY A 144 11.55 2.94 9.91
C GLY A 144 11.68 4.20 10.78
N ASP A 145 12.85 4.41 11.38
CA ASP A 145 13.15 5.58 12.23
C ASP A 145 13.32 6.90 11.44
N ASN A 146 13.28 6.86 10.10
CA ASN A 146 13.43 8.04 9.25
C ASN A 146 12.10 8.78 8.99
N ILE A 147 11.02 8.43 9.70
CA ILE A 147 9.76 9.16 9.62
C ILE A 147 9.93 10.50 10.38
N PRO A 148 9.60 11.65 9.76
CA PRO A 148 9.61 12.94 10.44
C PRO A 148 8.70 12.92 11.68
N SER A 149 9.12 13.55 12.77
CA SER A 149 8.40 13.48 14.06
C SER A 149 6.94 13.92 13.96
N GLU A 150 6.66 15.00 13.21
CA GLU A 150 5.30 15.49 12.94
C GLU A 150 4.43 14.43 12.25
N THR A 151 4.96 13.80 11.20
CA THR A 151 4.27 12.71 10.48
C THR A 151 4.11 11.45 11.33
N ALA A 152 5.04 11.19 12.26
CA ALA A 152 4.94 10.06 13.18
C ALA A 152 3.82 10.26 14.22
N GLU A 153 3.61 11.49 14.68
CA GLU A 153 2.49 11.85 15.57
C GLU A 153 1.15 11.68 14.86
N GLU A 154 1.02 12.20 13.63
CA GLU A 154 -0.19 12.03 12.80
C GLU A 154 -0.51 10.55 12.56
N LEU A 155 0.49 9.75 12.20
CA LEU A 155 0.35 8.31 12.01
C LEU A 155 -0.13 7.61 13.28
N SER A 156 0.42 7.99 14.45
CA SER A 156 -0.01 7.43 15.73
C SER A 156 -1.46 7.80 16.07
N THR A 157 -1.90 9.02 15.75
CA THR A 157 -3.29 9.45 15.97
C THR A 157 -4.24 8.65 15.09
N LEU A 158 -3.91 8.48 13.81
CA LEU A 158 -4.70 7.67 12.88
C LEU A 158 -4.80 6.20 13.33
N GLU A 159 -3.68 5.62 13.79
CA GLU A 159 -3.65 4.25 14.32
C GLU A 159 -4.53 4.09 15.57
N GLN A 160 -4.56 5.08 16.45
CA GLN A 160 -5.45 5.09 17.62
C GLN A 160 -6.92 5.20 17.23
N HIS A 161 -7.24 6.03 16.24
CA HIS A 161 -8.61 6.18 15.74
C HIS A 161 -9.13 4.85 15.15
N LEU A 162 -8.36 4.26 14.23
CA LEU A 162 -8.73 2.98 13.61
C LEU A 162 -8.88 1.85 14.64
N GLN A 163 -8.04 1.81 15.68
CA GLN A 163 -8.17 0.82 16.75
C GLN A 163 -9.43 1.04 17.59
N ALA A 164 -9.81 2.29 17.88
CA ALA A 164 -11.03 2.61 18.61
C ALA A 164 -12.29 2.19 17.83
N GLU A 165 -12.33 2.38 16.52
CA GLU A 165 -13.43 1.87 15.66
C GLU A 165 -13.53 0.35 15.70
N ILE A 166 -12.40 -0.35 15.58
CA ILE A 166 -12.36 -1.82 15.67
C ILE A 166 -12.89 -2.30 17.04
N ASP A 167 -12.52 -1.61 18.11
CA ASP A 167 -12.96 -1.97 19.47
C ASP A 167 -14.46 -1.70 19.67
N LEU A 168 -15.02 -0.63 19.07
CA LEU A 168 -16.46 -0.34 19.07
C LEU A 168 -17.26 -1.40 18.28
N ILE A 169 -16.75 -1.84 17.12
CA ILE A 169 -17.34 -2.93 16.34
C ILE A 169 -17.36 -4.23 17.16
N HIS A 170 -16.27 -4.55 17.88
CA HIS A 170 -16.22 -5.73 18.74
C HIS A 170 -17.06 -5.62 20.01
N GLN A 171 -17.38 -4.42 20.50
CA GLN A 171 -18.27 -4.18 21.64
C GLN A 171 -19.76 -4.15 21.25
N GLY A 172 -20.07 -4.13 19.95
CA GLY A 172 -21.42 -4.06 19.39
C GLY A 172 -22.11 -5.40 19.10
N GLU A 173 -21.50 -6.56 19.38
CA GLU A 173 -22.22 -7.85 19.33
C GLU A 173 -23.06 -8.02 20.61
N PRO A 174 -24.41 -7.94 20.55
CA PRO A 174 -25.21 -8.32 21.70
C PRO A 174 -25.00 -9.81 21.96
N GLU A 175 -24.62 -10.17 23.19
CA GLU A 175 -24.82 -11.52 23.71
C GLU A 175 -26.29 -11.86 23.46
N ILE A 176 -26.55 -12.79 22.53
CA ILE A 176 -27.87 -13.39 22.38
C ILE A 176 -28.06 -14.20 23.67
N PRO A 177 -28.97 -13.83 24.58
CA PRO A 177 -29.20 -14.64 25.76
C PRO A 177 -29.74 -15.99 25.29
N ASP A 178 -29.13 -17.08 25.76
CA ASP A 178 -29.61 -18.44 25.54
C ASP A 178 -31.11 -18.49 25.86
N ALA A 179 -31.91 -18.78 24.83
CA ALA A 179 -33.35 -18.95 25.00
C ALA A 179 -33.62 -20.24 25.81
N PRO A 180 -34.63 -20.22 26.70
CA PRO A 180 -34.87 -21.27 27.70
C PRO A 180 -35.29 -22.63 27.12
#